data_AF-A0A1H0IB62-F1
#
_entry.id   AF-A0A1H0IB62-F1
#
_cell.length_a   1.000
_cell.length_b   1.000
_cell.length_c   1.000
_cell.angle_alpha   90.00
_cell.angle_beta   90.00
_cell.angle_gamma   90.00
#
_symmetry.space_group_name_H-M   'P 1'
#
loop_
_entity.id
_entity.type
_entity.pdbx_description
1 polymer ?
#
loop_
_entity_poly.entity_id
_entity_poly.type
_entity_poly.pdbx_seq_one_letter_code
_entity_poly.pdbx_strand_id
1 'polypeptide(L)'
;MTIDPEKLLQLARQRQHDGGVTLGWPTMLKIIDQLHILQSQVAHLQMVEEATIPCRFHDHDTEACLKYSGRVPCEPRPDEVEVQTVVGTEGSQ
;
A
#
# COMPACT_ATOMS: atom_id res chain seq x y z
N MET A 1 -2.06 -7.74 10.54
CA MET A 1 -2.14 -9.23 10.49
C MET A 1 -2.08 -9.62 9.02
N THR A 2 -1.10 -10.42 8.61
CA THR A 2 -0.99 -10.92 7.23
C THR A 2 -1.38 -12.39 7.22
N ILE A 3 -2.34 -12.76 6.37
CA ILE A 3 -2.79 -14.15 6.24
C ILE A 3 -1.78 -14.87 5.34
N ASP A 4 -1.22 -16.00 5.77
CA ASP A 4 -0.32 -16.80 4.92
C ASP A 4 -1.16 -17.78 4.08
N PRO A 5 -1.21 -17.63 2.74
CA PRO A 5 -2.05 -18.48 1.89
C PRO A 5 -1.65 -19.96 1.95
N GLU A 6 -0.36 -20.26 2.09
CA GLU A 6 0.14 -21.64 2.13
C GLU A 6 -0.21 -22.32 3.44
N LYS A 7 -0.08 -21.61 4.57
CA LYS A 7 -0.55 -22.13 5.87
C LYS A 7 -2.06 -22.33 5.87
N LEU A 8 -2.81 -21.45 5.22
CA LEU A 8 -4.26 -21.58 5.09
C LEU A 8 -4.63 -22.82 4.26
N LEU A 9 -3.92 -23.06 3.15
CA LEU A 9 -4.11 -24.25 2.31
C LEU A 9 -3.76 -25.54 3.07
N GLN A 10 -2.67 -25.55 3.84
CA GLN A 10 -2.28 -26.68 4.68
C GLN A 10 -3.34 -26.97 5.75
N LEU A 11 -3.82 -25.94 6.44
CA LEU A 11 -4.88 -26.07 7.45
C LEU A 11 -6.18 -26.61 6.82
N ALA A 12 -6.53 -26.12 5.63
CA ALA A 12 -7.70 -26.58 4.90
C ALA A 12 -7.59 -28.07 4.54
N ARG A 13 -6.42 -28.50 4.06
CA ARG A 13 -6.15 -29.91 3.74
C ARG A 13 -6.24 -30.81 4.98
N GLN A 14 -5.67 -30.38 6.11
CA GLN A 14 -5.73 -31.14 7.37
C GLN A 14 -7.17 -31.34 7.84
N ARG A 15 -8.03 -30.34 7.64
CA ARG A 15 -9.41 -30.33 8.13
C ARG A 15 -10.45 -30.81 7.12
N GLN A 16 -10.02 -31.18 5.92
CA GLN A 16 -10.91 -31.56 4.82
C GLN A 16 -11.79 -32.77 5.16
N HIS A 17 -11.27 -33.72 5.94
CA HIS A 17 -11.99 -34.93 6.33
C HIS A 17 -12.67 -34.83 7.70
N ASP A 18 -12.32 -33.82 8.50
CA ASP A 18 -12.86 -33.58 9.85
C ASP A 18 -14.10 -32.65 9.83
N GLY A 19 -14.59 -32.29 8.63
CA GLY A 19 -15.70 -31.34 8.47
C GLY A 19 -15.34 -29.88 8.78
N GLY A 20 -14.05 -29.59 9.01
CA GLY A 20 -13.58 -28.23 9.34
C GLY A 20 -13.44 -27.30 8.13
N VAL A 21 -13.55 -27.82 6.91
CA VAL A 21 -13.67 -27.03 5.68
C VAL A 21 -15.03 -27.33 5.07
N THR A 22 -15.95 -26.38 5.16
CA THR A 22 -17.32 -26.49 4.62
C THR A 22 -17.39 -26.18 3.13
N LEU A 23 -16.35 -25.53 2.58
CA LEU A 23 -16.24 -25.17 1.17
C LEU A 23 -15.66 -26.34 0.36
N GLY A 24 -16.19 -26.58 -0.84
CA GLY A 24 -15.60 -27.53 -1.77
C GLY A 24 -14.16 -27.16 -2.15
N TRP A 25 -13.30 -28.16 -2.37
CA TRP A 25 -11.88 -27.95 -2.70
C TRP A 25 -11.63 -26.99 -3.88
N PRO A 26 -12.41 -27.02 -4.98
CA PRO A 26 -12.25 -26.04 -6.06
C PRO A 26 -12.47 -24.59 -5.62
N THR A 27 -13.41 -24.35 -4.69
CA THR A 27 -13.66 -23.04 -4.12
C THR A 27 -12.52 -22.61 -3.20
N MET A 28 -11.98 -23.55 -2.41
CA MET A 28 -10.83 -23.28 -1.54
C MET A 28 -9.61 -22.82 -2.34
N LEU A 29 -9.29 -23.50 -3.44
CA LEU A 29 -8.17 -23.11 -4.31
C LEU A 29 -8.36 -21.71 -4.91
N LYS A 30 -9.58 -21.38 -5.38
CA LYS A 30 -9.90 -20.03 -5.87
C LYS A 30 -9.68 -18.95 -4.83
N ILE A 31 -10.02 -19.22 -3.57
CA ILE A 31 -9.81 -18.27 -2.46
C ILE A 31 -8.31 -18.06 -2.24
N ILE A 32 -7.50 -19.13 -2.24
CA ILE A 32 -6.04 -19.03 -2.11
C ILE A 32 -5.45 -18.20 -3.27
N ASP A 33 -5.87 -18.46 -4.50
CA ASP A 33 -5.41 -17.70 -5.67
C ASP A 33 -5.78 -16.22 -5.57
N GLN A 34 -7.02 -15.90 -5.16
CA GLN A 34 -7.43 -14.52 -4.95
C GLN A 34 -6.66 -13.84 -3.81
N LEU A 35 -6.34 -14.58 -2.75
CA LEU A 35 -5.55 -14.07 -1.64
C LEU A 35 -4.13 -13.69 -2.10
N HIS A 36 -3.49 -14.51 -2.94
CA HIS A 36 -2.19 -14.18 -3.55
C HIS A 36 -2.24 -12.90 -4.38
N ILE A 37 -3.28 -12.76 -5.23
CA ILE A 37 -3.45 -11.57 -6.06
C ILE A 37 -3.63 -10.32 -5.20
N LEU A 38 -4.49 -10.37 -4.18
CA LEU A 38 -4.74 -9.25 -3.28
C LEU A 38 -3.49 -8.86 -2.50
N GLN A 39 -2.71 -9.84 -2.03
CA GLN A 39 -1.46 -9.56 -1.33
C GLN A 39 -0.42 -8.88 -2.21
N SER A 40 -0.30 -9.31 -3.47
CA SER A 40 0.56 -8.66 -4.45
C SER A 40 0.12 -7.21 -4.71
N GLN A 41 -1.19 -6.97 -4.84
CA GLN A 41 -1.73 -5.62 -5.02
C GLN A 41 -1.49 -4.72 -3.80
N VAL A 42 -1.70 -5.23 -2.59
CA VAL A 42 -1.42 -4.48 -1.36
C VAL A 42 0.06 -4.16 -1.24
N ALA A 43 0.95 -5.12 -1.51
CA ALA A 43 2.39 -4.89 -1.49
C ALA A 43 2.81 -3.82 -2.52
N HIS A 44 2.25 -3.86 -3.74
CA HIS A 44 2.47 -2.80 -4.72
C HIS A 44 1.99 -1.44 -4.22
N LEU A 45 0.80 -1.37 -3.62
CA LEU A 45 0.26 -0.11 -3.11
C LEU A 45 1.12 0.46 -1.98
N GLN A 46 1.62 -0.40 -1.08
CA GLN A 46 2.55 -0.01 -0.02
C GLN A 46 3.87 0.53 -0.60
N MET A 47 4.43 -0.12 -1.63
CA MET A 47 5.62 0.40 -2.30
C MET A 47 5.40 1.77 -2.95
N VAL A 48 4.22 1.98 -3.55
CA VAL A 48 3.85 3.29 -4.12
C VAL A 48 3.69 4.32 -3.01
N GLU A 49 3.04 3.97 -1.91
CA GLU A 49 2.86 4.86 -0.76
C GLU A 49 4.21 5.30 -0.17
N GLU A 50 5.14 4.36 0.05
CA GLU A 50 6.49 4.65 0.53
C GLU A 50 7.32 5.51 -0.43
N ALA A 51 7.13 5.35 -1.74
CA ALA A 51 7.82 6.13 -2.76
C ALA A 51 7.16 7.50 -3.04
N THR A 52 5.93 7.70 -2.59
CA THR A 52 5.17 8.94 -2.85
C THR A 52 5.52 9.97 -1.79
N ILE A 53 6.09 11.09 -2.22
CA ILE A 53 6.36 12.23 -1.35
C ILE A 53 5.02 12.80 -0.87
N PRO A 54 4.79 12.94 0.45
CA PRO A 54 3.60 13.57 0.99
C PRO A 54 3.45 14.97 0.39
N CYS A 55 2.35 15.22 -0.29
CA CYS A 55 2.10 16.50 -0.94
C CYS A 55 0.92 17.20 -0.27
N ARG A 56 0.87 18.54 -0.37
CA ARG A 56 -0.19 19.37 0.23
C ARG A 56 -1.61 18.98 -0.22
N PHE A 57 -1.72 18.38 -1.40
CA PHE A 57 -2.99 17.98 -2.02
C PHE A 57 -3.26 16.46 -1.95
N HIS A 58 -2.25 15.67 -1.59
CA HIS A 58 -2.30 14.22 -1.36
C HIS A 58 -2.08 13.91 0.12
N ASP A 59 -2.70 14.71 0.99
CA ASP A 59 -2.95 14.30 2.37
C ASP A 59 -4.14 13.32 2.39
N HIS A 60 -4.19 12.44 3.38
CA HIS A 60 -5.19 11.39 3.59
C HIS A 60 -6.66 11.88 3.65
N ASP A 61 -6.87 13.19 3.53
CA ASP A 61 -8.17 13.80 3.31
C ASP A 61 -8.66 13.44 1.90
N THR A 62 -9.41 12.33 1.84
CA THR A 62 -9.80 11.63 0.62
C THR A 62 -10.48 12.56 -0.39
N GLU A 63 -11.14 13.61 0.10
CA GLU A 63 -11.86 14.59 -0.72
C GLU A 63 -10.94 15.46 -1.58
N ALA A 64 -9.80 15.91 -1.06
CA ALA A 64 -8.82 16.70 -1.80
C ALA A 64 -8.06 15.84 -2.83
N CYS A 65 -7.66 14.63 -2.41
CA CYS A 65 -6.99 13.67 -3.30
C CYS A 65 -7.88 13.31 -4.50
N LEU A 66 -9.17 13.01 -4.29
CA LEU A 66 -10.12 12.70 -5.36
C LEU A 66 -10.30 13.85 -6.36
N LYS A 67 -10.24 15.10 -5.89
CA LYS A 67 -10.51 16.29 -6.72
C LYS A 67 -9.29 16.76 -7.53
N TYR A 68 -8.09 16.57 -7.00
CA TYR A 68 -6.88 17.22 -7.52
C TYR A 68 -5.80 16.25 -8.03
N SER A 69 -5.90 14.94 -7.73
CA SER A 69 -4.94 13.94 -8.21
C SER A 69 -4.81 13.94 -9.75
N GLY A 70 -3.58 14.09 -10.26
CA GLY A 70 -3.27 14.15 -11.68
C GLY A 70 -3.65 15.45 -12.41
N ARG A 71 -4.21 16.45 -11.70
CA ARG A 71 -4.65 17.74 -12.27
C ARG A 71 -3.78 18.92 -11.85
N VAL A 72 -3.15 18.84 -10.69
CA VAL A 72 -2.20 19.85 -10.19
C VAL A 72 -0.86 19.17 -9.91
N PRO A 73 0.28 19.83 -10.18
CA PRO A 73 1.58 19.33 -9.75
C PRO A 73 1.59 19.12 -8.23
N CYS A 74 2.20 18.02 -7.78
CA CYS A 74 2.37 17.79 -6.35
C CYS A 74 3.33 18.83 -5.77
N GLU A 75 2.88 19.61 -4.78
CA GLU A 75 3.73 20.52 -4.00
C GLU A 75 4.09 19.83 -2.67
N PRO A 76 5.39 19.74 -2.31
CA PRO A 76 5.81 19.17 -1.03
C PRO A 76 5.20 19.95 0.14
N ARG A 77 4.90 19.26 1.25
CA ARG A 77 4.38 19.94 2.44
C ARG A 77 5.41 20.95 2.95
N PRO A 78 5.01 22.17 3.30
CA PRO A 78 5.93 23.19 3.82
C PRO A 78 6.65 22.73 5.11
N ASP A 79 6.07 21.79 5.85
CA ASP A 79 6.57 21.29 7.13
C ASP A 79 7.75 20.31 6.98
N GLU A 80 8.00 19.78 5.79
CA GLU A 80 9.14 18.89 5.47
C GLU A 80 10.33 19.63 4.85
N VAL A 81 10.17 20.93 4.56
CA VAL A 81 11.27 21.78 4.13
C VAL A 81 11.98 22.29 5.37
N GLU A 82 12.71 21.42 6.07
CA GLU A 82 13.83 21.92 6.86
C GLU A 82 14.74 22.66 5.89
N VAL A 83 14.73 23.98 6.03
CA VAL A 83 15.48 24.93 5.22
C VAL A 83 16.95 24.54 5.35
N GLN A 84 17.47 23.76 4.40
CA GLN A 84 18.89 23.78 4.08
C GLN A 84 19.15 25.17 3.52
N THR A 85 19.37 26.08 4.46
CA THR A 85 19.78 27.45 4.24
C THR A 85 21.17 27.30 3.65
N VAL A 86 21.26 27.32 2.32
CA VAL A 86 22.53 27.43 1.63
C VAL A 86 23.08 28.78 2.07
N VAL A 87 24.00 28.73 3.03
CA VAL A 87 24.69 29.89 3.60
C VAL A 87 25.20 30.72 2.42
N GLY A 88 24.76 31.97 2.39
CA GLY A 88 25.09 32.91 1.33
C GLY A 88 26.58 33.06 1.14
N THR A 89 26.98 33.16 -0.13
CA THR A 89 28.22 33.82 -0.53
C THR A 89 27.84 35.00 -1.42
N GLU A 90 27.27 36.03 -0.79
CA GLU A 90 27.33 37.38 -1.32
C GLU A 90 28.61 38.05 -0.83
N GLY A 91 29.50 38.38 -1.77
CA GLY A 91 30.38 39.54 -1.68
C GLY A 91 31.75 39.37 -1.02
N SER A 92 32.82 39.44 -1.83
CA SER A 92 33.89 40.44 -1.61
C SER A 92 34.83 40.52 -2.81
N GLN A 93 34.81 41.70 -3.43
CA GLN A 93 35.84 42.44 -4.19
C GLN A 93 36.50 41.82 -5.43
#